data_AF-A0A1C5WH50-F1
#
_entry.id   AF-A0A1C5WH50-F1
#
_cell.length_a   1.000
_cell.length_b   1.000
_cell.length_c   1.000
_cell.angle_alpha   90.00
_cell.angle_beta   90.00
_cell.angle_gamma   90.00
#
_symmetry.space_group_name_H-M   'P 1'
#
loop_
_entity.id
_entity.type
_entity.pdbx_description
1 polymer ?
#
loop_
_entity_poly.entity_id
_entity_poly.type
_entity_poly.pdbx_seq_one_letter_code
_entity_poly.pdbx_strand_id
1 'polypeptide(L)'
;MIKEFIDSVGAEKLEETALLWHRPQNGIYIYVNEDKTYKVEKNWQKISFNSKHRGWDYYSQLVSINKPIAGKLIQSNNYCAFWCRNIAKLKEADIDDYFNVLHTPEEFEWHRDWIKENIYKLGKIYQGGIVKIFFPNTRELYRDLGLEYWRKKCTSVPYNFKNYKSPLSGVPIGYSVNVKKPFQTGRTPFLVTEEEGLQIKFVYDILKGCIKRGFNEIRATTTRGLYVTRTCDPLGIDLPPSMLLIIDLNERGEVVIKRCEAVPNFRNRL
;
A
#
# COMPACT_ATOMS: atom_id res chain seq x y z
N MET A 1 7.55 -15.70 -12.09
CA MET A 1 6.32 -14.89 -11.90
C MET A 1 6.62 -13.46 -11.42
N ILE A 2 6.81 -13.16 -10.12
CA ILE A 2 6.96 -11.75 -9.67
C ILE A 2 8.14 -11.05 -10.35
N LYS A 3 9.30 -11.72 -10.46
CA LYS A 3 10.46 -11.19 -11.18
C LYS A 3 10.15 -10.85 -12.63
N GLU A 4 9.55 -11.77 -13.37
CA GLU A 4 9.13 -11.54 -14.76
C GLU A 4 8.09 -10.40 -14.89
N PHE A 5 7.21 -10.22 -13.90
CA PHE A 5 6.30 -9.07 -13.86
C PHE A 5 7.07 -7.76 -13.67
N ILE A 6 8.05 -7.75 -12.77
CA ILE A 6 8.96 -6.61 -12.56
C ILE A 6 9.70 -6.29 -13.87
N ASP A 7 10.27 -7.30 -14.53
CA ASP A 7 10.99 -7.14 -15.79
C ASP A 7 10.08 -6.60 -16.91
N SER A 8 8.78 -6.94 -16.87
CA SER A 8 7.78 -6.44 -17.83
C SER A 8 7.41 -4.97 -17.61
N VAL A 9 7.40 -4.51 -16.36
CA VAL A 9 7.08 -3.11 -16.02
C VAL A 9 8.33 -2.21 -16.12
N GLY A 10 9.49 -2.74 -15.77
CA GLY A 10 10.70 -1.97 -15.48
C GLY A 10 10.77 -1.63 -13.98
N ALA A 11 11.84 -2.03 -13.30
CA ALA A 11 12.03 -1.82 -11.87
C ALA A 11 11.95 -0.32 -11.49
N GLU A 12 12.46 0.55 -12.36
CA GLU A 12 12.47 2.01 -12.23
C GLU A 12 11.07 2.64 -12.33
N LYS A 13 10.10 1.95 -12.96
CA LYS A 13 8.73 2.43 -13.16
C LYS A 13 7.73 1.85 -12.16
N LEU A 14 8.14 0.89 -11.34
CA LEU A 14 7.25 0.19 -10.41
C LEU A 14 6.53 1.13 -9.45
N GLU A 15 7.27 2.07 -8.85
CA GLU A 15 6.69 3.01 -7.88
C GLU A 15 5.63 3.92 -8.52
N GLU A 16 5.97 4.53 -9.66
CA GLU A 16 5.07 5.41 -10.40
C GLU A 16 3.81 4.64 -10.86
N THR A 17 4.01 3.42 -11.37
CA THR A 17 2.93 2.53 -11.80
C THR A 17 2.03 2.14 -10.62
N ALA A 18 2.61 1.83 -9.46
CA ALA A 18 1.85 1.51 -8.25
C ALA A 18 1.04 2.72 -7.75
N LEU A 19 1.62 3.92 -7.78
CA LEU A 19 0.90 5.15 -7.44
C LEU A 19 -0.22 5.49 -8.44
N LEU A 20 -0.01 5.24 -9.74
CA LEU A 20 -1.03 5.42 -10.76
C LEU A 20 -2.24 4.49 -10.51
N TRP A 21 -1.96 3.23 -10.18
CA TRP A 21 -2.98 2.24 -9.85
C TRP A 21 -3.50 2.34 -8.42
N HIS A 22 -2.93 3.18 -7.56
CA HIS A 22 -3.41 3.33 -6.18
C HIS A 22 -4.86 3.82 -6.14
N ARG A 23 -5.75 3.06 -5.50
CA ARG A 23 -7.13 3.50 -5.23
C ARG A 23 -7.24 3.96 -3.77
N PRO A 24 -7.48 5.26 -3.53
CA PRO A 24 -7.81 5.74 -2.19
C PRO A 24 -9.03 5.01 -1.62
N GLN A 25 -8.98 4.71 -0.33
CA GLN A 25 -10.09 4.03 0.35
C GLN A 25 -11.25 5.01 0.60
N ASN A 26 -12.49 4.53 0.59
CA ASN A 26 -13.61 5.32 1.08
C ASN A 26 -13.36 5.75 2.54
N GLY A 27 -13.50 7.04 2.81
CA GLY A 27 -13.20 7.61 4.11
C GLY A 27 -13.41 9.11 4.13
N ILE A 28 -13.09 9.72 5.26
CA ILE A 28 -13.20 11.15 5.51
C ILE A 28 -11.79 11.72 5.49
N TYR A 29 -11.48 12.50 4.48
CA TYR A 29 -10.17 13.08 4.27
C TYR A 29 -10.20 14.50 4.81
N ILE A 30 -9.29 14.79 5.73
CA ILE A 30 -9.14 16.09 6.37
C ILE A 30 -7.78 16.64 5.96
N TYR A 31 -7.79 17.77 5.28
CA TYR A 31 -6.58 18.48 4.87
C TYR A 31 -6.41 19.70 5.76
N VAL A 32 -5.39 19.66 6.62
CA VAL A 32 -5.03 20.77 7.51
C VAL A 32 -4.19 21.77 6.73
N ASN A 33 -4.47 23.06 6.91
CA ASN A 33 -3.70 24.17 6.34
C ASN A 33 -2.64 24.65 7.35
N GLU A 34 -1.70 25.47 6.89
CA GLU A 34 -0.65 26.06 7.75
C GLU A 34 -1.23 26.95 8.86
N ASP A 35 -2.36 27.60 8.61
CA ASP A 35 -3.10 28.40 9.60
C ASP A 35 -3.92 27.55 10.59
N LYS A 36 -3.73 26.22 10.58
CA LYS A 36 -4.43 25.22 11.40
C LYS A 36 -5.94 25.09 11.13
N THR A 37 -6.48 25.78 10.13
CA THR A 37 -7.82 25.49 9.60
C THR A 37 -7.80 24.19 8.79
N TYR A 38 -8.97 23.64 8.44
CA TYR A 38 -9.01 22.40 7.65
C TYR A 38 -10.17 22.33 6.66
N LYS A 39 -9.97 21.54 5.62
CA LYS A 39 -10.98 21.16 4.61
C LYS A 39 -11.30 19.69 4.70
N VAL A 40 -12.55 19.34 4.40
CA VAL A 40 -13.02 17.94 4.43
C VAL A 40 -13.44 17.50 3.03
N GLU A 41 -12.96 16.34 2.61
CA GLU A 41 -13.37 15.67 1.37
C GLU A 41 -13.77 14.23 1.67
N LYS A 42 -14.88 13.78 1.08
CA LYS A 42 -15.43 12.42 1.28
C LYS A 42 -15.45 11.62 -0.02
N ASN A 43 -15.18 12.25 -1.15
CA ASN A 43 -15.16 11.66 -2.48
C ASN A 43 -13.75 11.18 -2.84
N TRP A 44 -13.54 9.86 -2.78
CA TRP A 44 -12.27 9.23 -3.10
C TRP A 44 -11.83 9.45 -4.55
N GLN A 45 -12.75 9.65 -5.50
CA GLN A 45 -12.42 9.91 -6.89
C GLN A 45 -11.71 11.25 -7.06
N LYS A 46 -12.14 12.30 -6.34
CA LYS A 46 -11.44 13.60 -6.35
C LYS A 46 -10.01 13.48 -5.82
N ILE A 47 -9.81 12.67 -4.79
CA ILE A 47 -8.50 12.39 -4.22
C ILE A 47 -7.64 11.60 -5.21
N SER A 48 -8.24 10.61 -5.90
CA SER A 48 -7.57 9.84 -6.93
C SER A 48 -7.16 10.67 -8.15
N PHE A 49 -7.92 11.72 -8.49
CA PHE A 49 -7.63 12.62 -9.61
C PHE A 49 -6.51 13.61 -9.28
N ASN A 50 -6.46 14.10 -8.04
CA ASN A 50 -5.43 15.02 -7.57
C ASN A 50 -4.12 14.26 -7.29
N SER A 51 -3.09 14.47 -8.11
CA SER A 51 -1.81 13.76 -7.99
C SER A 51 -1.11 13.98 -6.64
N LYS A 52 -1.21 15.18 -6.05
CA LYS A 52 -0.68 15.50 -4.72
C LYS A 52 -1.39 14.69 -3.64
N HIS A 53 -2.72 14.76 -3.59
CA HIS A 53 -3.50 14.06 -2.56
C HIS A 53 -3.47 12.54 -2.72
N ARG A 54 -3.43 12.04 -3.97
CA ARG A 54 -3.21 10.61 -4.24
C ARG A 54 -1.85 10.15 -3.72
N GLY A 55 -0.81 10.95 -3.93
CA GLY A 55 0.53 10.71 -3.39
C GLY A 55 0.51 10.64 -1.87
N TRP A 56 -0.04 11.66 -1.22
CA TRP A 56 -0.19 11.68 0.25
C TRP A 56 -0.92 10.44 0.76
N ASP A 57 -2.04 10.08 0.15
CA ASP A 57 -2.78 8.88 0.56
C ASP A 57 -1.98 7.60 0.33
N TYR A 58 -1.27 7.49 -0.80
CA TYR A 58 -0.51 6.31 -1.13
C TYR A 58 0.63 6.07 -0.14
N TYR A 59 1.49 7.06 0.06
CA TYR A 59 2.72 6.94 0.84
C TYR A 59 2.49 6.83 2.35
N SER A 60 1.33 7.25 2.85
CA SER A 60 0.97 7.11 4.27
C SER A 60 0.49 5.71 4.67
N GLN A 61 0.36 4.74 3.75
CA GLN A 61 -0.16 3.41 4.06
C GLN A 61 0.81 2.53 4.87
N LEU A 62 0.28 1.84 5.89
CA LEU A 62 0.98 0.72 6.51
C LEU A 62 1.16 -0.45 5.53
N VAL A 63 2.23 -1.24 5.72
CA VAL A 63 2.39 -2.54 5.05
C VAL A 63 1.48 -3.57 5.71
N SER A 64 0.81 -4.41 4.92
CA SER A 64 -0.23 -5.35 5.38
C SER A 64 0.20 -6.34 6.46
N ILE A 65 1.50 -6.67 6.55
CA ILE A 65 2.04 -7.62 7.53
C ILE A 65 2.23 -7.03 8.93
N ASN A 66 2.12 -5.71 9.09
CA ASN A 66 2.42 -5.05 10.36
C ASN A 66 1.20 -4.98 11.28
N LYS A 67 1.46 -5.22 12.57
CA LYS A 67 0.50 -4.91 13.63
C LYS A 67 0.33 -3.38 13.68
N PRO A 68 -0.89 -2.85 13.56
CA PRO A 68 -1.10 -1.42 13.72
C PRO A 68 -1.02 -1.03 15.21
N ILE A 69 -0.71 0.25 15.46
CA ILE A 69 -0.61 0.84 16.80
C ILE A 69 -2.02 0.97 17.42
N ALA A 70 -2.11 0.97 18.75
CA ALA A 70 -3.36 1.12 19.51
C ALA A 70 -4.48 0.17 19.06
N GLY A 71 -4.23 -1.15 19.07
CA GLY A 71 -5.29 -2.14 18.82
C GLY A 71 -5.93 -2.08 17.43
N LYS A 72 -5.18 -1.64 16.40
CA LYS A 72 -5.61 -1.46 15.01
C LYS A 72 -6.33 -0.14 14.66
N LEU A 73 -6.40 0.81 15.60
CA LEU A 73 -7.08 2.08 15.37
C LEU A 73 -6.27 2.98 14.43
N ILE A 74 -4.96 3.12 14.64
CA ILE A 74 -4.11 4.00 13.82
C ILE A 74 -3.52 3.24 12.63
N GLN A 75 -3.61 3.81 11.43
CA GLN A 75 -3.35 3.12 10.16
C GLN A 75 -2.42 3.86 9.19
N SER A 76 -1.76 4.93 9.64
CA SER A 76 -0.77 5.69 8.86
C SER A 76 0.66 5.39 9.33
N ASN A 77 1.66 5.74 8.51
CA ASN A 77 3.05 5.36 8.73
C ASN A 77 4.06 6.52 8.90
N ASN A 78 3.60 7.77 8.89
CA ASN A 78 4.47 8.94 8.93
C ASN A 78 3.82 10.13 9.65
N TYR A 79 4.63 11.05 10.18
CA TYR A 79 4.16 12.15 11.01
C TYR A 79 3.40 13.23 10.23
N CYS A 80 3.42 13.20 8.90
CA CYS A 80 2.62 14.10 8.07
C CYS A 80 1.15 13.63 7.94
N ALA A 81 0.82 12.40 8.33
CA ALA A 81 -0.54 11.88 8.18
C ALA A 81 -1.01 11.09 9.40
N PHE A 82 -2.29 11.23 9.74
CA PHE A 82 -2.91 10.51 10.84
C PHE A 82 -4.19 9.83 10.40
N TRP A 83 -4.15 8.50 10.30
CA TRP A 83 -5.31 7.72 9.86
C TRP A 83 -5.87 6.94 11.02
N CYS A 84 -7.14 7.12 11.32
CA CYS A 84 -7.81 6.47 12.43
C CYS A 84 -9.09 5.78 11.99
N ARG A 85 -9.23 4.50 12.33
CA ARG A 85 -10.52 3.80 12.34
C ARG A 85 -11.23 4.10 13.64
N ASN A 86 -12.49 4.53 13.55
CA ASN A 86 -13.32 4.79 14.72
C ASN A 86 -12.64 5.75 15.70
N ILE A 87 -12.44 6.98 15.23
CA ILE A 87 -11.79 8.09 15.94
C ILE A 87 -12.37 8.36 17.33
N ALA A 88 -13.63 8.00 17.59
CA ALA A 88 -14.28 8.15 18.88
C ALA A 88 -13.72 7.22 19.98
N LYS A 89 -12.96 6.17 19.62
CA LYS A 89 -12.32 5.25 20.57
C LYS A 89 -10.89 5.65 20.94
N LEU A 90 -10.35 6.67 20.29
CA LEU A 90 -8.94 7.02 20.42
C LEU A 90 -8.70 7.86 21.67
N LYS A 91 -7.61 7.59 22.37
CA LYS A 91 -7.17 8.37 23.54
C LYS A 91 -5.98 9.23 23.16
N GLU A 92 -5.76 10.32 23.89
CA GLU A 92 -4.61 11.19 23.65
C GLU A 92 -3.26 10.47 23.78
N ALA A 93 -3.15 9.52 24.71
CA ALA A 93 -1.95 8.68 24.84
C ALA A 93 -1.68 7.83 23.58
N ASP A 94 -2.72 7.37 22.85
CA ASP A 94 -2.53 6.64 21.59
C ASP A 94 -1.94 7.57 20.50
N ILE A 95 -2.25 8.86 20.56
CA ILE A 95 -1.70 9.88 19.66
C ILE A 95 -0.24 10.15 20.03
N ASP A 96 0.07 10.31 21.31
CA ASP A 96 1.45 10.47 21.79
C ASP A 96 2.33 9.31 21.35
N ASP A 97 1.89 8.08 21.61
CA ASP A 97 2.60 6.87 21.22
C ASP A 97 2.86 6.81 19.71
N TYR A 98 1.91 7.27 18.90
CA TYR A 98 2.07 7.33 17.46
C TYR A 98 3.21 8.25 17.02
N PHE A 99 3.21 9.51 17.47
CA PHE A 99 4.24 10.47 17.08
C PHE A 99 5.61 10.17 17.71
N ASN A 100 5.63 9.56 18.91
CA ASN A 100 6.84 9.09 19.57
C ASN A 100 7.51 7.95 18.79
N VAL A 101 6.73 6.95 18.33
CA VAL A 101 7.26 5.82 17.52
C VAL A 101 7.81 6.30 16.18
N LEU A 102 7.26 7.39 15.64
CA LEU A 102 7.72 7.97 14.39
C LEU A 102 8.95 8.88 14.54
N HIS A 103 9.43 9.10 15.77
CA HIS A 103 10.52 10.04 16.07
C HIS A 103 10.28 11.40 15.41
N THR A 104 9.10 11.96 15.67
CA THR A 104 8.64 13.19 15.03
C THR A 104 9.61 14.34 15.32
N PRO A 105 10.08 15.08 14.29
CA PRO A 105 10.89 16.27 14.49
C PRO A 105 10.11 17.38 15.21
N GLU A 106 10.81 18.21 15.98
CA GLU A 106 10.21 19.28 16.81
C GLU A 106 9.31 20.22 15.99
N GLU A 107 9.71 20.55 14.76
CA GLU A 107 8.94 21.41 13.85
C GLU A 107 7.59 20.83 13.41
N PHE A 108 7.38 19.52 13.61
CA PHE A 108 6.14 18.80 13.28
C PHE A 108 5.35 18.37 14.51
N GLU A 109 5.81 18.67 15.74
CA GLU A 109 5.11 18.30 16.97
C GLU A 109 3.73 18.93 17.08
N TRP A 110 3.53 20.10 16.44
CA TRP A 110 2.21 20.73 16.38
C TRP A 110 1.15 19.88 15.66
N HIS A 111 1.54 18.91 14.82
CA HIS A 111 0.61 17.94 14.22
C HIS A 111 -0.10 17.11 15.28
N ARG A 112 0.67 16.63 16.27
CA ARG A 112 0.17 15.87 17.41
C ARG A 112 -0.82 16.70 18.21
N ASP A 113 -0.41 17.92 18.54
CA ASP A 113 -1.20 18.83 19.37
C ASP A 113 -2.51 19.21 18.67
N TRP A 114 -2.46 19.49 17.36
CA TRP A 114 -3.65 19.74 16.55
C TRP A 114 -4.63 18.57 16.59
N ILE A 115 -4.14 17.32 16.51
CA ILE A 115 -5.03 16.15 16.58
C ILE A 115 -5.67 16.07 17.96
N LYS A 116 -4.91 16.21 19.04
CA LYS A 116 -5.45 16.17 20.41
C LYS A 116 -6.54 17.23 20.61
N GLU A 117 -6.31 18.45 20.14
CA GLU A 117 -7.29 19.55 20.22
C GLU A 117 -8.58 19.26 19.43
N ASN A 118 -8.49 18.51 18.34
CA ASN A 118 -9.61 18.31 17.42
C ASN A 118 -10.29 16.93 17.53
N ILE A 119 -9.65 15.94 18.15
CA ILE A 119 -10.06 14.54 18.01
C ILE A 119 -11.46 14.26 18.55
N TYR A 120 -11.83 14.84 19.69
CA TYR A 120 -13.16 14.64 20.27
C TYR A 120 -14.26 15.29 19.41
N LYS A 121 -13.99 16.47 18.84
CA LYS A 121 -14.92 17.15 17.92
C LYS A 121 -15.11 16.32 16.64
N LEU A 122 -14.00 15.89 16.04
CA LEU A 122 -14.03 15.03 14.85
C LEU A 122 -14.72 13.69 15.16
N GLY A 123 -14.48 13.12 16.34
CA GLY A 123 -15.11 11.90 16.82
C GLY A 123 -16.63 11.98 16.95
N LYS A 124 -17.17 13.15 17.30
CA LYS A 124 -18.64 13.39 17.32
C LYS A 124 -19.22 13.48 15.90
N ILE A 125 -18.52 14.11 14.97
CA ILE A 125 -19.00 14.37 13.61
C ILE A 125 -18.87 13.13 12.70
N TYR A 126 -17.79 12.35 12.89
CA TYR A 126 -17.33 11.33 11.96
C TYR A 126 -17.29 9.92 12.59
N GLN A 127 -18.35 9.56 13.31
CA GLN A 127 -18.45 8.28 14.00
C GLN A 127 -18.40 7.08 13.04
N GLY A 128 -17.73 6.00 13.47
CA GLY A 128 -17.70 4.70 12.77
C GLY A 128 -16.90 4.65 11.46
N GLY A 129 -16.50 5.79 10.91
CA GLY A 129 -15.71 5.87 9.67
C GLY A 129 -14.20 5.73 9.84
N ILE A 130 -13.50 5.68 8.70
CA ILE A 130 -12.06 5.95 8.63
C ILE A 130 -11.87 7.44 8.41
N VAL A 131 -11.14 8.08 9.32
CA VAL A 131 -10.71 9.47 9.19
C VAL A 131 -9.23 9.48 8.81
N LYS A 132 -8.87 10.24 7.79
CA LYS A 132 -7.50 10.43 7.33
C LYS A 132 -7.16 11.90 7.35
N ILE A 133 -6.30 12.29 8.27
CA ILE A 133 -5.82 13.67 8.45
C ILE A 133 -4.47 13.78 7.73
N PHE A 134 -4.32 14.84 6.95
CA PHE A 134 -3.11 15.15 6.19
C PHE A 134 -2.66 16.57 6.53
N PHE A 135 -1.41 16.70 6.95
CA PHE A 135 -0.78 17.96 7.29
C PHE A 135 -0.11 18.61 6.06
N PRO A 136 0.00 19.94 6.03
CA PRO A 136 0.52 20.67 4.88
C PRO A 136 2.01 20.34 4.69
N ASN A 137 2.35 19.80 3.53
CA ASN A 137 3.74 19.59 3.13
C ASN A 137 3.90 19.38 1.61
N THR A 138 5.07 18.96 1.15
CA THR A 138 5.31 18.56 -0.24
C THR A 138 4.84 17.12 -0.46
N ARG A 139 4.71 16.68 -1.72
CA ARG A 139 4.42 15.27 -2.01
C ARG A 139 5.68 14.42 -1.80
N GLU A 140 6.83 15.04 -2.01
CA GLU A 140 8.17 14.47 -1.94
C GLU A 140 8.49 14.06 -0.50
N LEU A 141 8.19 14.89 0.50
CA LEU A 141 8.37 14.49 1.91
C LEU A 141 7.52 13.27 2.27
N TYR A 142 6.25 13.25 1.87
CA TYR A 142 5.38 12.09 2.09
C TYR A 142 5.96 10.82 1.44
N ARG A 143 6.48 10.97 0.22
CA ARG A 143 7.14 9.88 -0.51
C ARG A 143 8.35 9.38 0.27
N ASP A 144 9.25 10.26 0.68
CA ASP A 144 10.50 9.87 1.33
C ASP A 144 10.23 9.15 2.66
N LEU A 145 9.32 9.68 3.48
CA LEU A 145 8.88 9.04 4.73
C LEU A 145 8.22 7.68 4.49
N GLY A 146 7.33 7.60 3.49
CA GLY A 146 6.66 6.36 3.14
C GLY A 146 7.63 5.28 2.64
N LEU A 147 8.59 5.65 1.78
CA LEU A 147 9.61 4.74 1.27
C LEU A 147 10.56 4.27 2.38
N GLU A 148 10.98 5.17 3.27
CA GLU A 148 11.81 4.80 4.43
C GLU A 148 11.10 3.76 5.30
N TYR A 149 9.82 4.00 5.61
CA TYR A 149 9.01 3.05 6.36
C TYR A 149 8.86 1.71 5.61
N TRP A 150 8.54 1.74 4.32
CA TRP A 150 8.31 0.52 3.54
C TRP A 150 9.56 -0.34 3.39
N ARG A 151 10.75 0.23 3.13
CA ARG A 151 12.00 -0.56 3.02
C ARG A 151 12.23 -1.44 4.25
N LYS A 152 12.02 -0.87 5.44
CA LYS A 152 12.19 -1.55 6.74
C LYS A 152 11.08 -2.58 7.05
N LYS A 153 9.97 -2.56 6.30
CA LYS A 153 8.71 -3.24 6.67
C LYS A 153 8.14 -4.16 5.59
N CYS A 154 8.71 -4.17 4.37
CA CYS A 154 8.30 -5.08 3.30
C CYS A 154 8.87 -6.49 3.44
N THR A 155 9.84 -6.68 4.34
CA THR A 155 10.43 -7.96 4.65
C THR A 155 10.20 -8.33 6.11
N SER A 156 10.19 -9.63 6.41
CA SER A 156 10.15 -10.15 7.76
C SER A 156 11.22 -11.21 7.95
N VAL A 157 11.91 -11.22 9.10
CA VAL A 157 12.91 -12.25 9.41
C VAL A 157 12.22 -13.38 10.16
N PRO A 158 12.09 -14.59 9.57
CA PRO A 158 11.46 -15.71 10.29
C PRO A 158 12.35 -16.15 11.46
N TYR A 159 11.72 -16.55 12.57
CA TYR A 159 12.42 -16.96 13.80
C TYR A 159 13.49 -18.04 13.56
N ASN A 160 13.21 -19.02 12.68
CA ASN A 160 14.11 -20.13 12.38
C ASN A 160 15.30 -19.74 11.48
N PHE A 161 15.31 -18.53 10.92
CA PHE A 161 16.37 -18.02 10.04
C PHE A 161 17.29 -17.02 10.73
N LYS A 162 17.09 -16.74 12.03
CA LYS A 162 17.98 -15.85 12.82
C LYS A 162 19.46 -16.27 12.78
N ASN A 163 19.75 -17.53 12.50
CA ASN A 163 21.11 -18.07 12.42
C ASN A 163 21.72 -18.01 11.00
N TYR A 164 20.96 -17.64 9.97
CA TYR A 164 21.48 -17.43 8.62
C TYR A 164 21.94 -15.97 8.47
N LYS A 165 23.27 -15.79 8.50
CA LYS A 165 24.01 -14.52 8.49
C LYS A 165 23.92 -13.73 7.18
N SER A 166 22.74 -13.35 6.72
CA SER A 166 22.63 -12.19 5.84
C SER A 166 21.74 -11.15 6.53
N PRO A 167 22.34 -10.19 7.26
CA PRO A 167 21.61 -9.17 8.03
C PRO A 167 20.67 -8.30 7.18
N LEU A 168 20.74 -8.41 5.86
CA LEU A 168 20.02 -7.56 4.90
C LEU A 168 18.92 -8.32 4.13
N SER A 169 18.58 -9.55 4.53
CA SER A 169 17.61 -10.37 3.80
C SER A 169 16.46 -10.87 4.68
N GLY A 170 15.26 -10.90 4.12
CA GLY A 170 14.05 -11.36 4.80
C GLY A 170 13.02 -11.93 3.83
N VAL A 171 11.94 -12.49 4.38
CA VAL A 171 10.82 -13.02 3.63
C VAL A 171 9.89 -11.87 3.21
N PRO A 172 9.55 -11.74 1.91
CA PRO A 172 8.76 -10.62 1.42
C PRO A 172 7.28 -10.70 1.80
N ILE A 173 6.58 -9.58 1.64
CA ILE A 173 5.11 -9.53 1.76
C ILE A 173 4.41 -10.50 0.79
N GLY A 174 3.19 -10.90 1.14
CA GLY A 174 2.42 -11.89 0.37
C GLY A 174 2.88 -13.34 0.58
N TYR A 175 3.92 -13.54 1.39
CA TYR A 175 4.39 -14.86 1.78
C TYR A 175 4.13 -15.11 3.27
N SER A 176 3.03 -15.80 3.60
CA SER A 176 2.71 -16.15 5.00
C SER A 176 3.26 -17.54 5.36
N VAL A 177 4.33 -17.59 6.16
CA VAL A 177 4.79 -18.85 6.78
C VAL A 177 4.22 -18.93 8.18
N ASN A 178 3.40 -19.94 8.45
CA ASN A 178 3.10 -20.27 9.83
C ASN A 178 4.35 -20.93 10.44
N VAL A 179 5.13 -20.16 11.19
CA VAL A 179 6.37 -20.63 11.84
C VAL A 179 6.11 -21.83 12.77
N LYS A 180 4.89 -21.95 13.32
CA LYS A 180 4.49 -23.09 14.17
C LYS A 180 4.11 -24.35 13.36
N LYS A 181 3.94 -24.23 12.04
CA LYS A 181 3.57 -25.33 11.13
C LYS A 181 4.32 -25.21 9.79
N PRO A 182 5.66 -25.29 9.81
CA PRO A 182 6.50 -25.02 8.63
C PRO A 182 6.26 -26.01 7.48
N PHE A 183 5.75 -27.20 7.77
CA PHE A 183 5.50 -28.25 6.77
C PHE A 183 4.11 -28.18 6.11
N GLN A 184 3.21 -27.30 6.55
CA GLN A 184 1.83 -27.27 6.03
C GLN A 184 1.66 -26.54 4.69
N THR A 185 2.59 -25.66 4.30
CA THR A 185 2.41 -24.83 3.10
C THR A 185 3.00 -25.43 1.83
N GLY A 186 3.83 -26.48 1.91
CA GLY A 186 4.52 -27.06 0.75
C GLY A 186 5.41 -26.08 -0.03
N ARG A 187 5.68 -24.89 0.53
CA ARG A 187 6.42 -23.80 -0.12
C ARG A 187 7.62 -23.43 0.75
N THR A 188 8.80 -23.44 0.14
CA THR A 188 10.05 -23.01 0.77
C THR A 188 10.13 -21.48 0.74
N PRO A 189 10.29 -20.81 1.90
CA PRO A 189 10.49 -19.37 1.93
C PRO A 189 11.71 -18.97 1.11
N PHE A 190 11.59 -17.92 0.31
CA PHE A 190 12.73 -17.29 -0.35
C PHE A 190 13.06 -15.98 0.35
N LEU A 191 14.35 -15.65 0.39
CA LEU A 191 14.86 -14.44 1.01
C LEU A 191 15.09 -13.38 -0.06
N VAL A 192 14.79 -12.13 0.29
CA VAL A 192 15.01 -10.97 -0.56
C VAL A 192 15.64 -9.85 0.26
N THR A 193 16.37 -8.97 -0.41
CA THR A 193 16.86 -7.71 0.14
C THR A 193 15.71 -6.75 0.45
N GLU A 194 15.99 -5.66 1.19
CA GLU A 194 14.99 -4.61 1.44
C GLU A 194 14.46 -3.98 0.15
N GLU A 195 15.34 -3.76 -0.84
CA GLU A 195 14.98 -3.16 -2.12
C GLU A 195 14.13 -4.11 -2.96
N GLU A 196 14.51 -5.39 -3.06
CA GLU A 196 13.67 -6.40 -3.70
C GLU A 196 12.33 -6.56 -2.99
N GLY A 197 12.30 -6.48 -1.65
CA GLY A 197 11.07 -6.48 -0.86
C GLY A 197 10.16 -5.30 -1.20
N LEU A 198 10.73 -4.09 -1.37
CA LEU A 198 10.02 -2.89 -1.79
C LEU A 198 9.47 -3.03 -3.22
N GLN A 199 10.24 -3.57 -4.15
CA GLN A 199 9.78 -3.85 -5.52
C GLN A 199 8.61 -4.83 -5.52
N ILE A 200 8.69 -5.90 -4.73
CA ILE A 200 7.60 -6.87 -4.56
C ILE A 200 6.34 -6.17 -4.00
N LYS A 201 6.50 -5.25 -3.03
CA LYS A 201 5.37 -4.43 -2.54
C LYS A 201 4.71 -3.64 -3.66
N PHE A 202 5.48 -2.96 -4.51
CA PHE A 202 4.91 -2.20 -5.62
C PHE A 202 4.11 -3.09 -6.57
N VAL A 203 4.61 -4.30 -6.87
CA VAL A 203 3.84 -5.28 -7.66
C VAL A 203 2.50 -5.56 -6.99
N TYR A 204 2.47 -5.92 -5.70
CA TYR A 204 1.22 -6.18 -4.99
C TYR A 204 0.28 -4.97 -4.95
N ASP A 205 0.81 -3.76 -4.83
CA ASP A 205 0.00 -2.53 -4.84
C ASP A 205 -0.61 -2.27 -6.23
N ILE A 206 0.13 -2.53 -7.32
CA ILE A 206 -0.40 -2.48 -8.69
C ILE A 206 -1.55 -3.47 -8.85
N LEU A 207 -1.33 -4.74 -8.49
CA LEU A 207 -2.34 -5.79 -8.61
C LEU A 207 -3.60 -5.44 -7.80
N LYS A 208 -3.43 -5.00 -6.55
CA LYS A 208 -4.52 -4.58 -5.67
C LYS A 208 -5.27 -3.37 -6.22
N GLY A 209 -4.53 -2.41 -6.79
CA GLY A 209 -5.05 -1.22 -7.43
C GLY A 209 -5.93 -1.52 -8.64
N CYS A 210 -5.52 -2.47 -9.47
CA CYS A 210 -6.27 -3.00 -10.60
C CYS A 210 -7.59 -3.63 -10.14
N ILE A 211 -7.54 -4.57 -9.19
CA ILE A 211 -8.75 -5.27 -8.69
C ILE A 211 -9.74 -4.27 -8.08
N LYS A 212 -9.25 -3.33 -7.27
CA LYS A 212 -10.08 -2.30 -6.65
C LYS A 212 -10.77 -1.37 -7.66
N ARG A 213 -10.28 -1.30 -8.91
CA ARG A 213 -10.90 -0.59 -10.04
C ARG A 213 -11.77 -1.49 -10.92
N GLY A 214 -11.89 -2.76 -10.57
CA GLY A 214 -12.68 -3.75 -11.30
C GLY A 214 -11.92 -4.46 -12.41
N PHE A 215 -10.59 -4.39 -12.45
CA PHE A 215 -9.75 -5.13 -13.41
C PHE A 215 -9.09 -6.31 -12.71
N ASN A 216 -9.36 -7.52 -13.20
CA ASN A 216 -8.95 -8.78 -12.59
C ASN A 216 -8.16 -9.69 -13.56
N GLU A 217 -7.99 -9.27 -14.82
CA GLU A 217 -7.10 -9.88 -15.79
C GLU A 217 -5.99 -8.89 -16.17
N ILE A 218 -4.73 -9.30 -16.03
CA ILE A 218 -3.56 -8.49 -16.36
C ILE A 218 -2.67 -9.28 -17.31
N ARG A 219 -2.20 -8.60 -18.36
CA ARG A 219 -1.22 -9.11 -19.32
C ARG A 219 0.01 -8.22 -19.27
N ALA A 220 1.10 -8.74 -18.74
CA ALA A 220 2.37 -8.04 -18.63
C ALA A 220 3.27 -8.44 -19.82
N THR A 221 3.79 -7.43 -20.51
CA THR A 221 4.63 -7.58 -21.70
C THR A 221 5.90 -6.77 -21.53
N THR A 222 7.04 -7.34 -21.89
CA THR A 222 8.34 -6.63 -21.81
C THR A 222 8.45 -5.46 -22.80
N THR A 223 7.68 -5.47 -23.88
CA THR A 223 7.77 -4.46 -24.95
C THR A 223 6.70 -3.38 -24.88
N ARG A 224 5.56 -3.64 -24.21
CA ARG A 224 4.41 -2.72 -24.18
C ARG A 224 3.85 -2.48 -22.77
N GLY A 225 4.53 -2.97 -21.72
CA GLY A 225 4.13 -2.77 -20.33
C GLY A 225 2.90 -3.59 -19.94
N LEU A 226 1.98 -2.98 -19.19
CA LEU A 226 0.80 -3.65 -18.62
C LEU A 226 -0.46 -3.36 -19.42
N TYR A 227 -1.15 -4.44 -19.78
CA TYR A 227 -2.53 -4.41 -20.27
C TYR A 227 -3.44 -4.97 -19.20
N VAL A 228 -4.52 -4.25 -18.89
CA VAL A 228 -5.44 -4.60 -17.82
C VAL A 228 -6.85 -4.61 -18.35
N THR A 229 -7.60 -5.65 -18.01
CA THR A 229 -8.97 -5.84 -18.50
C THR A 229 -9.82 -6.55 -17.45
N ARG A 230 -11.12 -6.62 -17.69
CA ARG A 230 -12.01 -7.51 -16.93
C ARG A 230 -11.97 -8.88 -17.56
N THR A 231 -12.05 -9.92 -16.74
CA THR A 231 -12.22 -11.28 -17.25
C THR A 231 -13.46 -11.33 -18.14
N CYS A 232 -13.31 -11.94 -19.31
CA CYS A 232 -14.31 -12.06 -20.38
C CYS A 232 -14.51 -10.83 -21.28
N ASP A 233 -13.88 -9.68 -20.99
CA ASP A 233 -13.87 -8.58 -21.96
C ASP A 233 -12.98 -8.98 -23.15
N PRO A 234 -13.48 -8.88 -24.40
CA PRO A 234 -12.69 -9.23 -25.57
C PRO A 234 -11.48 -8.29 -25.68
N LEU A 235 -10.32 -8.88 -25.96
CA LEU A 235 -9.12 -8.11 -26.24
C LEU A 235 -9.25 -7.49 -27.63
N GLY A 236 -9.64 -6.23 -27.67
CA GLY A 236 -9.73 -5.44 -28.90
C GLY A 236 -8.37 -5.13 -29.55
N ILE A 237 -7.28 -5.75 -29.10
CA ILE A 237 -5.90 -5.43 -29.50
C ILE A 237 -5.06 -6.70 -29.67
N ASP A 238 -4.12 -6.64 -30.60
CA ASP A 238 -3.04 -7.62 -30.70
C ASP A 238 -2.04 -7.41 -29.57
N LEU A 239 -1.67 -8.52 -28.92
CA LEU A 239 -0.69 -8.53 -27.84
C LEU A 239 0.52 -9.40 -28.19
N PRO A 240 1.75 -8.90 -27.91
CA PRO A 240 2.97 -9.70 -28.00
C PRO A 240 2.95 -10.84 -26.96
N PRO A 241 3.97 -11.73 -26.91
CA PRO A 241 4.02 -12.76 -25.88
C PRO A 241 3.99 -12.09 -24.51
N SER A 242 3.15 -12.61 -23.62
CA SER A 242 2.81 -11.93 -22.38
C SER A 242 2.67 -12.91 -21.23
N MET A 243 2.89 -12.43 -20.02
CA MET A 243 2.44 -13.11 -18.81
C MET A 243 0.99 -12.72 -18.53
N LEU A 244 0.09 -13.70 -18.55
CA LEU A 244 -1.29 -13.57 -18.11
C LEU A 244 -1.40 -13.85 -16.61
N LEU A 245 -2.00 -12.91 -15.87
CA LEU A 245 -2.38 -13.05 -14.49
C LEU A 245 -3.89 -12.89 -14.35
N ILE A 246 -4.54 -13.86 -13.73
CA ILE A 246 -5.91 -13.72 -13.21
C ILE A 246 -5.79 -13.55 -11.69
N ILE A 247 -6.31 -12.43 -11.19
CA ILE A 247 -6.10 -11.98 -9.81
C ILE A 247 -7.42 -11.69 -9.10
N ASP A 248 -7.42 -11.79 -7.78
CA ASP A 248 -8.59 -11.57 -6.93
C ASP A 248 -8.16 -11.07 -5.55
N LEU A 249 -9.11 -10.69 -4.69
CA LEU A 249 -8.88 -10.42 -3.27
C LEU A 249 -9.46 -11.54 -2.41
N ASN A 250 -8.70 -12.00 -1.41
CA ASN A 250 -9.27 -12.86 -0.38
C ASN A 250 -10.18 -12.07 0.59
N GLU A 251 -10.83 -12.77 1.52
CA GLU A 251 -11.70 -12.18 2.56
C GLU A 251 -10.98 -11.13 3.44
N ARG A 252 -9.65 -11.15 3.48
CA ARG A 252 -8.81 -10.19 4.23
C ARG A 252 -8.40 -8.98 3.38
N GLY A 253 -8.79 -8.94 2.11
CA GLY A 253 -8.42 -7.88 1.17
C GLY A 253 -6.96 -7.97 0.68
N GLU A 254 -6.37 -9.16 0.72
CA GLU A 254 -5.04 -9.45 0.19
C GLU A 254 -5.14 -10.03 -1.22
N VAL A 255 -4.16 -9.73 -2.07
CA VAL A 255 -4.13 -10.20 -3.45
C VAL A 255 -3.90 -11.71 -3.50
N VAL A 256 -4.73 -12.39 -4.28
CA VAL A 256 -4.60 -13.81 -4.62
C VAL A 256 -4.42 -13.92 -6.13
N ILE A 257 -3.37 -14.62 -6.55
CA ILE A 257 -3.16 -14.94 -7.96
C ILE A 257 -3.80 -16.30 -8.21
N LYS A 258 -4.90 -16.30 -8.97
CA LYS A 258 -5.70 -17.49 -9.30
C LYS A 258 -5.09 -18.28 -10.45
N ARG A 259 -4.50 -17.58 -11.42
CA ARG A 259 -3.87 -18.16 -12.60
C ARG A 259 -2.66 -17.31 -13.01
N CYS A 260 -1.59 -17.96 -13.44
CA CYS A 260 -0.40 -17.33 -13.99
C CYS A 260 0.12 -18.18 -15.15
N GLU A 261 0.11 -17.65 -16.36
CA GLU A 261 0.50 -18.40 -17.56
C GLU A 261 1.29 -17.52 -18.53
N ALA A 262 2.23 -18.14 -19.24
CA ALA A 262 2.83 -17.53 -20.42
C ALA A 262 1.89 -17.71 -21.61
N VAL A 263 1.44 -16.61 -22.20
CA VAL A 263 0.56 -16.61 -23.37
C VAL A 263 1.39 -16.21 -24.59
N PRO A 264 1.48 -17.07 -25.63
CA PRO A 264 2.12 -16.69 -26.89
C PRO A 264 1.35 -15.55 -27.56
N ASN A 265 1.92 -14.95 -28.60
CA ASN A 265 1.29 -13.85 -29.36
C ASN A 265 -0.23 -14.02 -29.50
N PHE A 266 -0.98 -13.08 -28.95
CA PHE A 266 -2.43 -13.02 -29.11
C PHE A 266 -2.72 -12.10 -30.30
N ARG A 267 -3.32 -12.67 -31.36
CA ARG A 267 -3.82 -11.88 -32.49
C ARG A 267 -5.33 -11.83 -32.40
N ASN A 268 -5.88 -10.62 -32.31
CA ASN A 268 -7.30 -10.38 -32.46
C ASN A 268 -7.64 -10.60 -33.95
N ARG A 269 -8.14 -11.79 -34.27
CA ARG A 269 -8.67 -12.08 -35.61
C ARG A 269 -10.08 -11.49 -35.67
N LEU A 270 -10.16 -10.22 -36.08
CA LEU A 270 -11.40 -9.65 -36.63
C LEU A 270 -11.70 -10.30 -37.98
#